data_AF-A0A9N9YU51-F1
#
_entry.id   AF-A0A9N9YU51-F1
#
_cell.length_a   1.000
_cell.length_b   1.000
_cell.length_c   1.000
_cell.angle_alpha   90.00
_cell.angle_beta   90.00
_cell.angle_gamma   90.00
#
_symmetry.space_group_name_H-M   'P 1'
#
loop_
_entity.id
_entity.type
_entity.pdbx_description
1 polymer ?
#
loop_
_entity_poly.entity_id
_entity_poly.type
_entity_poly.pdbx_seq_one_letter_code
_entity_poly.pdbx_strand_id
1 'polypeptide(L)'
;MEAFIALGNDAYFDSTVFIATCSALSAIGGVLIALRCVASVKQIGRLYLDDYAMIVGLAFLIATFVMTHLLERSYDQMYKKVMSLLGLESKRALPPSVPDYLFDPILEMDRIWVATITVANLSTWTTKLPLMLLLARLFSVKPWVPWISYGMLVASLLVTIAITAWSGAACDMRGQWDTDVAETCSPRSALGHLASGIVGLIVDVVLFILPLPIIIRLNVPFKRKIGYAIVFATGILGIVVSIVGCYWRRQALSGKASDRKVSILCVVLEGIIAILLGCVPAYYYIYRNIIIKANKFSNAASGITATKSTRKPTSTARHSHMSRRYTTTADETINSTQGDWIKMDTPPVSRDRSRTREPEPSMSIETARSSTDRDHIIHIGYDGRSNRA
;
A
#
# COMPACT_ATOMS: atom_id res chain seq x y z
N MET A 1 19.15 -1.63 -16.29
CA MET A 1 19.72 -2.94 -15.89
C MET A 1 21.17 -2.79 -15.50
N GLU A 2 22.02 -2.19 -16.34
CA GLU A 2 23.43 -1.94 -16.03
C GLU A 2 23.65 -1.11 -14.74
N ALA A 3 22.88 -0.03 -14.52
CA ALA A 3 22.93 0.71 -13.26
C ALA A 3 22.54 -0.13 -12.03
N PHE A 4 21.69 -1.15 -12.20
CA PHE A 4 21.29 -2.07 -11.12
C PHE A 4 22.28 -3.22 -10.93
N ILE A 5 23.03 -3.59 -11.97
CA ILE A 5 24.14 -4.56 -11.89
C ILE A 5 25.36 -3.87 -11.28
N ALA A 6 25.57 -2.58 -11.56
CA ALA A 6 26.61 -1.77 -10.96
C ALA A 6 26.43 -1.58 -9.44
N LEU A 7 25.21 -1.74 -8.89
CA LEU A 7 24.97 -1.83 -7.43
C LEU A 7 25.70 -3.00 -6.78
N GLY A 8 26.11 -4.00 -7.56
CA GLY A 8 26.87 -5.16 -7.09
C GLY A 8 28.38 -5.07 -7.26
N ASN A 9 28.91 -4.00 -7.86
CA ASN A 9 30.35 -3.80 -8.00
C ASN A 9 30.97 -3.28 -6.70
N ASP A 10 32.29 -3.49 -6.54
CA ASP A 10 33.10 -3.28 -5.31
C ASP A 10 32.93 -1.92 -4.60
N ALA A 11 32.34 -0.91 -5.25
CA ALA A 11 32.07 0.42 -4.67
C ALA A 11 30.89 0.46 -3.66
N TYR A 12 29.92 -0.46 -3.77
CA TYR A 12 28.83 -0.60 -2.78
C TYR A 12 29.18 -1.56 -1.64
N PHE A 13 30.40 -2.10 -1.65
CA PHE A 13 30.91 -3.00 -0.63
C PHE A 13 31.18 -2.28 0.71
N ASP A 14 31.35 -0.96 0.68
CA ASP A 14 31.47 -0.14 1.88
C ASP A 14 30.12 -0.10 2.61
N SER A 15 30.10 -0.64 3.83
CA SER A 15 28.96 -0.62 4.76
C SER A 15 28.34 0.77 4.86
N THR A 16 29.15 1.82 4.75
CA THR A 16 28.71 3.22 4.80
C THR A 16 27.78 3.58 3.63
N VAL A 17 28.12 3.14 2.42
CA VAL A 17 27.33 3.43 1.21
C VAL A 17 26.01 2.67 1.24
N PHE A 18 26.03 1.41 1.69
CA PHE A 18 24.81 0.62 1.88
C PHE A 18 23.85 1.30 2.87
N ILE A 19 24.37 1.72 4.04
CA ILE A 19 23.59 2.40 5.07
C ILE A 19 23.02 3.73 4.57
N ALA A 20 23.84 4.54 3.90
CA ALA A 20 23.41 5.81 3.32
C ALA A 20 22.30 5.61 2.28
N THR A 21 22.42 4.58 1.44
CA THR A 21 21.43 4.28 0.41
C THR A 21 20.11 3.81 1.01
N CYS A 22 20.13 2.85 1.93
CA CYS A 22 18.91 2.33 2.57
C CYS A 22 18.19 3.38 3.42
N SER A 23 18.93 4.24 4.14
CA SER A 23 18.35 5.33 4.91
C SER A 23 17.71 6.40 4.02
N ALA A 24 18.39 6.80 2.93
CA ALA A 24 17.82 7.72 1.95
C ALA A 24 16.53 7.17 1.30
N LEU A 25 16.53 5.91 0.90
CA LEU A 25 15.35 5.24 0.33
C LEU A 25 14.19 5.17 1.32
N SER A 26 14.46 4.83 2.58
CA SER A 26 13.45 4.79 3.63
C SER A 26 12.86 6.18 3.93
N ALA A 27 13.71 7.22 3.93
CA ALA A 27 13.28 8.60 4.09
C ALA A 27 12.36 9.04 2.93
N ILE A 28 12.74 8.70 1.69
CA ILE A 28 11.89 8.93 0.51
C ILE A 28 10.54 8.22 0.70
N GLY A 29 10.53 6.94 1.10
CA GLY A 29 9.31 6.19 1.41
C GLY A 29 8.41 6.88 2.45
N GLY A 30 9.01 7.39 3.53
CA GLY A 30 8.30 8.14 4.56
C GLY A 30 7.63 9.43 4.04
N VAL A 31 8.35 10.20 3.23
CA VAL A 31 7.80 11.42 2.59
C VAL A 31 6.64 11.07 1.67
N LEU A 32 6.78 10.00 0.87
CA LEU A 32 5.74 9.55 -0.05
C LEU A 32 4.45 9.17 0.69
N ILE A 33 4.56 8.42 1.79
CA ILE A 33 3.43 8.01 2.63
C ILE A 33 2.82 9.23 3.32
N ALA A 34 3.63 10.15 3.86
CA ALA A 34 3.12 11.37 4.48
C ALA A 34 2.29 12.21 3.51
N LEU A 35 2.77 12.41 2.28
CA LEU A 35 2.03 13.10 1.23
C LEU A 35 0.71 12.40 0.91
N ARG A 36 0.72 11.06 0.87
CA ARG A 36 -0.50 10.26 0.66
C ARG A 36 -1.49 10.44 1.81
N CYS A 37 -1.06 10.34 3.06
CA CYS A 37 -1.93 10.52 4.22
C CYS A 37 -2.58 11.91 4.22
N VAL A 38 -1.82 12.96 3.90
CA VAL A 38 -2.36 14.33 3.76
C VAL A 38 -3.40 14.39 2.63
N ALA A 39 -3.16 13.71 1.51
CA ALA A 39 -4.12 13.61 0.41
C ALA A 39 -5.43 12.93 0.84
N SER A 40 -5.33 11.78 1.51
CA SER A 40 -6.47 10.99 2.00
C SER A 40 -7.32 11.81 2.97
N VAL A 41 -6.67 12.47 3.95
CA VAL A 41 -7.36 13.32 4.93
C VAL A 41 -8.04 14.51 4.24
N LYS A 42 -7.40 15.17 3.27
CA LYS A 42 -8.01 16.29 2.54
C LYS A 42 -9.15 15.85 1.60
N GLN A 43 -9.09 14.65 1.04
CA GLN A 43 -10.10 14.18 0.09
C GLN A 43 -11.34 13.63 0.80
N ILE A 44 -11.15 12.89 1.89
CA ILE A 44 -12.20 12.02 2.49
C ILE A 44 -12.38 12.28 3.99
N GLY A 45 -11.48 13.03 4.64
CA GLY A 45 -11.57 13.39 6.05
C GLY A 45 -11.17 12.27 7.03
N ARG A 46 -10.78 11.09 6.54
CA ARG A 46 -10.35 9.92 7.34
C ARG A 46 -9.23 9.14 6.63
N LEU A 47 -8.44 8.39 7.41
CA LEU A 47 -7.42 7.46 6.92
C LEU A 47 -8.03 6.12 6.52
N TYR A 48 -7.59 5.55 5.39
CA TYR A 48 -8.02 4.22 4.97
C TYR A 48 -7.19 3.13 5.63
N LEU A 49 -7.74 1.91 5.74
CA LEU A 49 -6.97 0.71 6.10
C LEU A 49 -5.74 0.54 5.18
N ASP A 50 -5.86 0.96 3.92
CA ASP A 50 -4.78 0.99 2.94
C ASP A 50 -3.60 1.89 3.38
N ASP A 51 -3.88 3.01 4.05
CA ASP A 51 -2.87 3.97 4.51
C ASP A 51 -2.14 3.43 5.75
N TYR A 52 -2.88 2.79 6.68
CA TYR A 52 -2.28 2.11 7.83
C TYR A 52 -1.36 0.96 7.40
N ALA A 53 -1.79 0.16 6.42
CA ALA A 53 -0.96 -0.92 5.89
C ALA A 53 0.35 -0.39 5.28
N MET A 54 0.34 0.75 4.58
CA MET A 54 1.60 1.36 4.08
C MET A 54 2.54 1.78 5.21
N ILE A 55 2.00 2.38 6.29
CA ILE A 55 2.81 2.80 7.45
C ILE A 55 3.44 1.57 8.12
N VAL A 56 2.65 0.51 8.33
CA VAL A 56 3.15 -0.75 8.91
C VAL A 56 4.19 -1.39 7.98
N GLY A 57 3.97 -1.36 6.66
CA GLY A 57 4.92 -1.85 5.66
C GLY A 57 6.27 -1.12 5.71
N LEU A 58 6.24 0.21 5.82
CA LEU A 58 7.46 1.02 6.00
C LEU A 58 8.16 0.71 7.33
N ALA A 59 7.41 0.53 8.42
CA ALA A 59 7.99 0.16 9.71
C ALA A 59 8.75 -1.18 9.63
N PHE A 60 8.18 -2.19 8.98
CA PHE A 60 8.87 -3.46 8.75
C PHE A 60 10.07 -3.33 7.79
N LEU A 61 10.00 -2.41 6.82
CA LEU A 61 11.10 -2.14 5.90
C LEU A 61 12.30 -1.50 6.62
N ILE A 62 12.02 -0.54 7.51
CA ILE A 62 13.02 0.06 8.41
C ILE A 62 13.58 -1.00 9.37
N ALA A 63 12.72 -1.86 9.93
CA ALA A 63 13.16 -2.94 10.80
C ALA A 63 14.09 -3.93 10.08
N THR A 64 13.78 -4.27 8.82
CA THR A 64 14.65 -5.12 7.96
C THR A 64 16.02 -4.50 7.79
N PHE A 65 16.06 -3.19 7.50
CA PHE A 65 17.31 -2.43 7.39
C PHE A 65 18.10 -2.42 8.70
N VAL A 66 17.46 -2.13 9.82
CA VAL A 66 18.10 -2.11 11.15
C VAL A 66 18.67 -3.48 11.51
N MET A 67 17.91 -4.56 11.32
CA MET A 67 18.36 -5.93 11.60
C MET A 67 19.56 -6.33 10.73
N THR A 68 19.57 -5.90 9.47
CA THR A 68 20.70 -6.14 8.57
C THR A 68 21.96 -5.39 9.03
N HIS A 69 21.80 -4.16 9.52
CA HIS A 69 22.91 -3.39 10.09
C HIS A 69 23.47 -4.02 11.38
N LEU A 70 22.59 -4.54 12.24
CA LEU A 70 23.00 -5.28 13.44
C LEU A 70 23.79 -6.53 13.05
N LEU A 71 23.30 -7.30 12.08
CA LEU A 71 23.98 -8.49 11.58
C LEU A 71 25.37 -8.17 11.03
N GLU A 72 25.51 -7.07 10.30
CA GLU A 72 26.79 -6.62 9.78
C GLU A 72 27.76 -6.22 10.89
N ARG A 73 27.30 -5.47 11.90
CA ARG A 73 28.13 -5.13 13.07
C ARG A 73 28.60 -6.38 13.82
N SER A 74 27.70 -7.33 14.02
CA SER A 74 28.00 -8.59 14.70
C SER A 74 29.04 -9.39 13.92
N TYR A 75 28.90 -9.46 12.59
CA TYR A 75 29.89 -10.10 11.71
C TYR A 75 31.27 -9.45 11.80
N ASP A 76 31.34 -8.13 11.77
CA ASP A 76 32.59 -7.35 11.85
C ASP A 76 33.31 -7.56 13.18
N GLN A 77 32.56 -7.61 14.29
CA GLN A 77 33.10 -7.88 15.62
C GLN A 77 33.65 -9.30 15.72
N MET A 78 32.91 -10.29 15.21
CA MET A 78 33.35 -11.68 15.16
C MET A 78 34.63 -11.81 14.34
N TYR A 79 34.68 -11.21 13.14
CA TYR A 79 35.86 -11.26 12.28
C TYR A 79 37.10 -10.70 12.97
N LYS A 80 37.00 -9.54 13.62
CA LYS A 80 38.11 -8.94 14.38
C LYS A 80 38.58 -9.82 15.53
N LYS A 81 37.63 -10.41 16.27
CA LYS A 81 37.93 -11.32 17.38
C LYS A 81 38.65 -12.57 16.90
N VAL A 82 38.16 -13.20 15.83
CA VAL A 82 38.79 -14.37 15.20
C VAL A 82 40.19 -14.05 14.70
N MET A 83 40.36 -12.93 14.01
CA MET A 83 41.66 -12.50 13.49
C MET A 83 42.67 -12.26 14.62
N SER A 84 42.22 -11.65 15.73
CA SER A 84 43.05 -11.44 16.92
C SER A 84 43.43 -12.74 17.63
N LEU A 85 42.54 -13.73 17.67
CA LEU A 85 42.78 -15.02 18.32
C LEU A 85 43.70 -15.93 17.50
N LEU A 86 43.59 -15.88 16.17
CA LEU A 86 44.43 -16.69 15.30
C LEU A 86 45.83 -16.10 15.09
N GLY A 87 46.04 -14.82 15.43
CA GLY A 87 47.34 -14.14 15.23
C GLY A 87 47.80 -14.11 13.76
N LEU A 88 46.91 -14.41 12.82
CA LEU A 88 47.19 -14.47 11.40
C LEU A 88 46.95 -13.09 10.79
N GLU A 89 48.00 -12.43 10.28
CA GLU A 89 47.86 -11.20 9.49
C GLU A 89 47.40 -11.45 8.03
N SER A 90 47.21 -12.71 7.60
CA SER A 90 47.00 -13.04 6.19
C SER A 90 45.93 -14.10 5.92
N LYS A 91 45.15 -13.87 4.84
CA LYS A 91 43.98 -14.61 4.33
C LYS A 91 44.22 -16.08 3.91
N ARG A 92 45.28 -16.75 4.36
CA ARG A 92 45.72 -18.02 3.77
C ARG A 92 46.11 -19.09 4.79
N ALA A 93 45.16 -19.52 5.60
CA ALA A 93 45.01 -20.89 6.10
C ALA A 93 43.88 -20.92 7.13
N LEU A 94 42.68 -21.37 6.73
CA LEU A 94 41.65 -21.73 7.70
C LEU A 94 41.98 -23.17 8.17
N PRO A 95 42.15 -23.44 9.47
CA PRO A 95 42.34 -24.81 9.96
C PRO A 95 41.09 -25.66 9.62
N PRO A 96 41.26 -26.96 9.33
CA PRO A 96 40.17 -27.86 8.91
C PRO A 96 39.14 -28.12 10.01
N SER A 97 39.41 -27.73 11.25
CA SER A 97 38.48 -27.79 12.38
C SER A 97 38.31 -26.40 12.97
N VAL A 98 37.11 -25.84 12.80
CA VAL A 98 36.70 -24.61 13.48
C VAL A 98 36.68 -24.91 14.98
N PRO A 99 37.40 -24.15 15.83
CA PRO A 99 37.41 -24.42 17.26
C PRO A 99 36.02 -24.23 17.88
N ASP A 100 35.65 -25.04 18.87
CA ASP A 100 34.31 -25.03 19.49
C ASP A 100 33.88 -23.64 20.02
N TYR A 101 34.84 -22.82 20.47
CA TYR A 101 34.59 -21.44 20.93
C TYR A 101 34.12 -20.45 19.85
N LEU A 102 34.20 -20.85 18.57
CA LEU A 102 33.75 -20.07 17.42
C LEU A 102 32.32 -20.42 17.00
N PHE A 103 31.72 -21.47 17.57
CA PHE A 103 30.40 -21.96 17.21
C PHE A 103 29.26 -21.07 17.74
N ASP A 104 29.37 -20.64 19.00
CA ASP A 104 28.40 -19.75 19.65
C ASP A 104 28.14 -18.44 18.86
N PRO A 105 29.16 -17.67 18.44
CA PRO A 105 28.91 -16.44 17.68
C PRO A 105 28.36 -16.71 16.27
N ILE A 106 28.73 -17.81 15.61
CA ILE A 106 28.19 -18.17 14.29
C ILE A 106 26.67 -18.45 14.40
N LEU A 107 26.28 -19.14 15.46
CA LEU A 107 24.89 -19.46 15.73
C LEU A 107 24.03 -18.21 15.99
N GLU A 108 24.57 -17.23 16.72
CA GLU A 108 23.90 -15.94 16.90
C GLU A 108 23.68 -15.21 15.58
N MET A 109 24.64 -15.26 14.63
CA MET A 109 24.47 -14.65 13.31
C MET A 109 23.34 -15.30 12.52
N ASP A 110 23.24 -16.63 12.53
CA ASP A 110 22.19 -17.34 11.81
C ASP A 110 20.79 -17.04 12.37
N ARG A 111 20.66 -16.88 13.70
CA ARG A 111 19.40 -16.45 14.33
C ARG A 111 18.98 -15.05 13.87
N ILE A 112 19.92 -14.10 13.89
CA ILE A 112 19.66 -12.73 13.42
C ILE A 112 19.33 -12.75 11.92
N TRP A 113 19.98 -13.62 11.14
CA TRP A 113 19.73 -13.76 9.71
C TRP A 113 18.32 -14.27 9.41
N VAL A 114 17.90 -15.34 10.09
CA VAL A 114 16.53 -15.89 9.95
C VAL A 114 15.51 -14.83 10.36
N ALA A 115 15.72 -14.14 11.48
CA ALA A 115 14.85 -13.05 11.91
C ALA A 115 14.81 -11.89 10.89
N THR A 116 15.93 -11.59 10.24
CA THR A 116 15.99 -10.57 9.18
C THR A 116 15.15 -10.99 7.97
N ILE A 117 15.24 -12.25 7.53
CA ILE A 117 14.46 -12.79 6.41
C ILE A 117 12.96 -12.78 6.74
N THR A 118 12.57 -13.16 7.97
CA THR A 118 11.13 -13.17 8.33
C THR A 118 10.55 -11.76 8.30
N VAL A 119 11.25 -10.77 8.88
CA VAL A 119 10.83 -9.37 8.85
C VAL A 119 10.81 -8.82 7.41
N ALA A 120 11.80 -9.18 6.58
CA ALA A 120 11.84 -8.81 5.18
C ALA A 120 10.62 -9.34 4.40
N ASN A 121 10.27 -10.61 4.59
CA ASN A 121 9.12 -11.23 3.95
C ASN A 121 7.81 -10.55 4.38
N LEU A 122 7.63 -10.27 5.67
CA LEU A 122 6.48 -9.51 6.16
C LEU A 122 6.40 -8.12 5.53
N SER A 123 7.53 -7.41 5.42
CA SER A 123 7.59 -6.10 4.77
C SER A 123 7.11 -6.16 3.31
N THR A 124 7.58 -7.15 2.53
CA THR A 124 7.18 -7.30 1.12
C THR A 124 5.69 -7.61 0.97
N TRP A 125 5.11 -8.40 1.87
CA TRP A 125 3.68 -8.69 1.86
C TRP A 125 2.86 -7.45 2.22
N THR A 126 3.21 -6.79 3.32
CA THR A 126 2.46 -5.62 3.82
C THR A 126 2.54 -4.42 2.86
N THR A 127 3.68 -4.20 2.18
CA THR A 127 3.81 -3.11 1.19
C THR A 127 2.99 -3.33 -0.07
N LYS A 128 2.69 -4.58 -0.44
CA LYS A 128 1.87 -4.93 -1.61
C LYS A 128 0.37 -5.02 -1.30
N LEU A 129 0.00 -5.20 -0.03
CA LEU A 129 -1.40 -5.26 0.42
C LEU A 129 -2.25 -4.06 -0.04
N PRO A 130 -1.82 -2.80 0.09
CA PRO A 130 -2.59 -1.64 -0.40
C PRO A 130 -2.83 -1.67 -1.91
N LEU A 131 -1.91 -2.23 -2.70
CA LEU A 131 -2.05 -2.36 -4.15
C LEU A 131 -3.14 -3.37 -4.51
N MET A 132 -3.13 -4.52 -3.83
CA MET A 132 -4.17 -5.54 -4.00
C MET A 132 -5.55 -4.98 -3.64
N LEU A 133 -5.68 -4.35 -2.47
CA LEU A 133 -6.95 -3.74 -2.04
C LEU A 133 -7.43 -2.63 -2.99
N LEU A 134 -6.50 -1.81 -3.49
CA LEU A 134 -6.79 -0.79 -4.49
C LEU A 134 -7.34 -1.40 -5.79
N LEU A 135 -6.71 -2.46 -6.31
CA LEU A 135 -7.14 -3.13 -7.53
C LEU A 135 -8.51 -3.80 -7.36
N ALA A 136 -8.73 -4.45 -6.21
CA ALA A 136 -10.03 -5.06 -5.87
C ALA A 136 -11.14 -4.00 -5.83
N ARG A 137 -10.88 -2.84 -5.22
CA ARG A 137 -11.86 -1.74 -5.12
C ARG A 137 -12.11 -1.07 -6.47
N LEU A 138 -11.04 -0.78 -7.23
CA LEU A 138 -11.12 -0.02 -8.48
C LEU A 138 -11.82 -0.80 -9.60
N PHE A 139 -11.60 -2.11 -9.66
CA PHE A 139 -12.12 -2.97 -10.73
C PHE A 139 -13.25 -3.89 -10.27
N SER A 140 -13.94 -3.50 -9.18
CA SER A 140 -15.15 -4.17 -8.67
C SER A 140 -16.28 -4.28 -9.71
N VAL A 141 -16.19 -3.52 -10.82
CA VAL A 141 -17.07 -3.63 -11.99
C VAL A 141 -17.11 -5.05 -12.58
N LYS A 142 -15.99 -5.77 -12.56
CA LYS A 142 -15.92 -7.16 -13.03
C LYS A 142 -15.68 -8.09 -11.84
N PRO A 143 -16.60 -9.03 -11.54
CA PRO A 143 -16.53 -9.80 -10.29
C PRO A 143 -15.26 -10.65 -10.18
N TRP A 144 -14.73 -11.18 -11.27
CA TRP A 144 -13.51 -12.02 -11.25
C TRP A 144 -12.26 -11.29 -10.73
N VAL A 145 -12.18 -9.96 -10.88
CA VAL A 145 -10.99 -9.18 -10.50
C VAL A 145 -10.78 -9.10 -8.98
N PRO A 146 -11.77 -8.68 -8.16
CA PRO A 146 -11.64 -8.72 -6.70
C PRO A 146 -11.46 -10.14 -6.18
N TRP A 147 -12.10 -11.16 -6.77
CA TRP A 147 -11.88 -12.57 -6.37
C TRP A 147 -10.41 -12.99 -6.54
N ILE A 148 -9.79 -12.69 -7.68
CA ILE A 148 -8.36 -12.96 -7.89
C ILE A 148 -7.51 -12.16 -6.91
N SER A 149 -7.83 -10.88 -6.69
CA SER A 149 -7.06 -10.03 -5.79
C SER A 149 -7.11 -10.49 -4.33
N TYR A 150 -8.29 -10.84 -3.81
CA TYR A 150 -8.42 -11.40 -2.46
C TYR A 150 -7.79 -12.79 -2.36
N GLY A 151 -7.96 -13.62 -3.39
CA GLY A 151 -7.31 -14.93 -3.48
C GLY A 151 -5.77 -14.81 -3.42
N MET A 152 -5.19 -13.88 -4.17
CA MET A 152 -3.75 -13.60 -4.12
C MET A 152 -3.30 -13.06 -2.77
N LEU A 153 -4.08 -12.20 -2.12
CA LEU A 153 -3.77 -11.66 -0.80
C LEU A 153 -3.64 -12.79 0.22
N VAL A 154 -4.64 -13.69 0.25
CA VAL A 154 -4.64 -14.84 1.17
C VAL A 154 -3.54 -15.84 0.78
N ALA A 155 -3.40 -16.18 -0.49
CA ALA A 155 -2.40 -17.13 -0.96
C ALA A 155 -0.97 -16.64 -0.65
N SER A 156 -0.65 -15.37 -0.93
CA SER A 156 0.67 -14.81 -0.64
C SER A 156 0.95 -14.73 0.87
N LEU A 157 -0.07 -14.50 1.70
CA LEU A 157 0.07 -14.55 3.16
C LEU A 157 0.41 -15.97 3.63
N LEU A 158 -0.34 -16.97 3.16
CA LEU A 158 -0.12 -18.37 3.53
C LEU A 158 1.26 -18.85 3.08
N VAL A 159 1.68 -18.48 1.87
CA VAL A 159 3.03 -18.81 1.37
C VAL A 159 4.11 -18.13 2.20
N THR A 160 3.90 -16.87 2.58
CA THR A 160 4.83 -16.15 3.48
C THR A 160 4.95 -16.87 4.81
N ILE A 161 3.83 -17.25 5.44
CA ILE A 161 3.81 -18.01 6.70
C ILE A 161 4.48 -19.38 6.54
N ALA A 162 4.25 -20.08 5.43
CA ALA A 162 4.87 -21.37 5.16
C ALA A 162 6.39 -21.26 5.02
N ILE A 163 6.88 -20.23 4.32
CA ILE A 163 8.32 -20.00 4.14
C ILE A 163 8.98 -19.60 5.47
N THR A 164 8.33 -18.75 6.28
CA THR A 164 8.87 -18.38 7.59
C THR A 164 8.87 -19.56 8.56
N ALA A 165 7.82 -20.39 8.56
CA ALA A 165 7.76 -21.62 9.34
C ALA A 165 8.83 -22.63 8.88
N TRP A 166 9.02 -22.81 7.57
CA TRP A 166 10.08 -23.66 7.02
C TRP A 166 11.47 -23.19 7.42
N SER A 167 11.73 -21.89 7.29
CA SER A 167 13.03 -21.29 7.64
C SER A 167 13.29 -21.38 9.14
N GLY A 168 12.25 -21.25 9.97
CA GLY A 168 12.36 -21.42 11.42
C GLY A 168 12.53 -22.88 11.85
N ALA A 169 11.84 -23.83 11.21
CA ALA A 169 11.96 -25.26 11.49
C ALA A 169 13.30 -25.84 11.04
N ALA A 170 13.89 -25.28 9.99
CA ALA A 170 15.24 -25.65 9.52
C ALA A 170 16.35 -25.25 10.50
N CYS A 171 16.05 -24.36 11.44
CA CYS A 171 16.97 -23.71 12.36
C CYS A 171 16.45 -23.99 13.79
N ASP A 172 16.69 -25.19 14.32
CA ASP A 172 16.04 -25.70 15.55
C ASP A 172 16.09 -24.70 16.72
N MET A 173 14.99 -24.01 16.98
CA MET A 173 14.92 -22.99 18.03
C MET A 173 14.89 -23.56 19.45
N ARG A 174 14.87 -24.89 19.62
CA ARG A 174 14.69 -25.56 20.93
C ARG A 174 15.96 -25.68 21.76
N GLY A 175 17.11 -25.21 21.25
CA GLY A 175 18.33 -25.04 22.04
C GLY A 175 19.30 -26.22 22.04
N GLN A 176 19.02 -27.28 21.29
CA GLN A 176 19.97 -28.37 21.03
C GLN A 176 20.65 -28.13 19.67
N TRP A 177 21.56 -27.16 19.61
CA TRP A 177 22.29 -26.84 18.38
C TRP A 177 23.56 -27.68 18.30
N ASP A 178 23.44 -28.86 17.68
CA ASP A 178 24.60 -29.63 17.21
C ASP A 178 25.14 -29.03 15.90
N THR A 179 26.38 -29.39 15.58
CA THR A 179 27.11 -28.88 14.41
C THR A 179 26.36 -29.09 13.08
N ASP A 180 25.65 -30.22 12.98
CA ASP A 180 24.81 -30.58 11.83
C ASP A 180 23.63 -29.61 11.59
N VAL A 181 23.11 -28.97 12.65
CA VAL A 181 21.97 -28.05 12.54
C VAL A 181 22.41 -26.70 11.97
N ALA A 182 23.60 -26.22 12.35
CA ALA A 182 24.16 -24.98 11.81
C ALA A 182 24.48 -25.11 10.31
N GLU A 183 25.06 -26.24 9.88
CA GLU A 183 25.38 -26.50 8.47
C GLU A 183 24.13 -26.57 7.58
N THR A 184 22.99 -26.99 8.13
CA THR A 184 21.74 -27.13 7.37
C THR A 184 20.84 -25.88 7.43
N CYS A 185 20.94 -25.06 8.47
CA CYS A 185 20.11 -23.86 8.67
C CYS A 185 20.39 -22.76 7.62
N SER A 186 21.66 -22.40 7.41
CA SER A 186 22.06 -21.33 6.47
C SER A 186 21.63 -21.58 5.02
N PRO A 187 21.89 -22.75 4.40
CA PRO A 187 21.47 -23.00 3.02
C PRO A 187 19.95 -23.11 2.86
N ARG A 188 19.24 -23.68 3.86
CA ARG A 188 17.77 -23.81 3.81
C ARG A 188 17.06 -22.47 3.97
N SER A 189 17.53 -21.60 4.88
CA SER A 189 16.98 -20.25 5.05
C SER A 189 17.22 -19.38 3.81
N ALA A 190 18.40 -19.49 3.18
CA ALA A 190 18.69 -18.83 1.91
C ALA A 190 17.78 -19.33 0.77
N LEU A 191 17.49 -20.64 0.71
CA LEU A 191 16.55 -21.21 -0.25
C LEU A 191 15.12 -20.66 -0.04
N GLY A 192 14.69 -20.56 1.22
CA GLY A 192 13.40 -19.96 1.58
C GLY A 192 13.31 -18.48 1.16
N HIS A 193 14.40 -17.72 1.34
CA HIS A 193 14.48 -16.33 0.89
C HIS A 193 14.37 -16.19 -0.64
N LEU A 194 15.01 -17.08 -1.40
CA LEU A 194 14.84 -17.12 -2.85
C LEU A 194 13.41 -17.46 -3.25
N ALA A 195 12.81 -18.48 -2.62
CA ALA A 195 11.43 -18.88 -2.90
C ALA A 195 10.43 -17.73 -2.65
N SER A 196 10.62 -16.98 -1.56
CA SER A 196 9.83 -15.78 -1.26
C SER A 196 9.99 -14.72 -2.36
N GLY A 197 11.22 -14.50 -2.84
CA GLY A 197 11.47 -13.58 -3.95
C GLY A 197 10.74 -13.97 -5.23
N ILE A 198 10.72 -15.26 -5.59
CA ILE A 198 10.02 -15.77 -6.77
C ILE A 198 8.51 -15.55 -6.64
N VAL A 199 7.94 -15.84 -5.47
CA VAL A 199 6.52 -15.60 -5.18
C VAL A 199 6.21 -14.11 -5.28
N GLY A 200 7.06 -13.26 -4.72
CA GLY A 200 6.96 -11.81 -4.83
C GLY A 200 6.94 -11.32 -6.28
N LEU A 201 7.82 -11.86 -7.12
CA LEU A 201 7.86 -11.56 -8.56
C LEU A 201 6.57 -11.98 -9.28
N ILE A 202 6.05 -13.19 -8.99
CA ILE A 202 4.78 -13.67 -9.55
C ILE A 202 3.65 -12.71 -9.17
N VAL A 203 3.60 -12.29 -7.90
CA VAL A 203 2.61 -11.32 -7.42
C VAL A 203 2.71 -10.01 -8.20
N ASP A 204 3.91 -9.47 -8.42
CA ASP A 204 4.09 -8.21 -9.16
C ASP A 204 3.65 -8.32 -10.63
N VAL A 205 3.95 -9.45 -11.27
CA VAL A 205 3.52 -9.71 -12.65
C VAL A 205 2.00 -9.80 -12.74
N VAL A 206 1.34 -10.48 -11.80
CA VAL A 206 -0.13 -10.57 -11.80
C VAL A 206 -0.77 -9.21 -11.50
N LEU A 207 -0.22 -8.45 -10.54
CA LEU A 207 -0.68 -7.08 -10.23
C LEU A 207 -0.57 -6.15 -11.45
N PHE A 208 0.43 -6.36 -12.30
CA PHE A 208 0.62 -5.60 -13.53
C PHE A 208 -0.31 -6.05 -14.67
N ILE A 209 -0.52 -7.35 -14.84
CA ILE A 209 -1.37 -7.90 -15.91
C ILE A 209 -2.86 -7.63 -15.65
N LEU A 210 -3.29 -7.73 -14.39
CA LEU A 210 -4.70 -7.62 -13.99
C LEU A 210 -5.42 -6.34 -14.49
N PRO A 211 -4.85 -5.12 -14.41
CA PRO A 211 -5.48 -3.91 -14.94
C PRO A 211 -5.41 -3.79 -16.48
N LEU A 212 -4.49 -4.48 -17.18
CA LEU A 212 -4.24 -4.28 -18.62
C LEU A 212 -5.43 -4.61 -19.52
N PRO A 213 -6.09 -5.78 -19.40
CA PRO A 213 -7.26 -6.12 -20.22
C PRO A 213 -8.41 -5.12 -20.08
N ILE A 214 -8.49 -4.44 -18.94
CA ILE A 214 -9.54 -3.47 -18.64
C ILE A 214 -9.20 -2.13 -19.30
N ILE A 215 -7.94 -1.69 -19.20
CA ILE A 215 -7.47 -0.44 -19.79
C ILE A 215 -7.55 -0.48 -21.32
N ILE A 216 -7.19 -1.61 -21.95
CA ILE A 216 -7.19 -1.74 -23.43
C ILE A 216 -8.60 -1.59 -24.01
N ARG A 217 -9.64 -1.99 -23.26
CA ARG A 217 -11.04 -1.87 -23.70
C ARG A 217 -11.66 -0.50 -23.42
N LEU A 218 -10.94 0.40 -22.74
CA LEU A 218 -11.47 1.70 -22.34
C LEU A 218 -11.04 2.78 -23.34
N ASN A 219 -12.00 3.33 -24.09
CA ASN A 219 -11.76 4.37 -25.10
C ASN A 219 -11.54 5.75 -24.43
N VAL A 220 -10.34 5.99 -23.90
CA VAL A 220 -9.99 7.24 -23.17
C VAL A 220 -9.30 8.28 -24.07
N PRO A 221 -9.63 9.58 -23.93
CA PRO A 221 -9.02 10.65 -24.71
C PRO A 221 -7.54 10.86 -24.36
N PHE A 222 -6.73 11.26 -25.35
CA PHE A 222 -5.26 11.31 -25.29
C PHE A 222 -4.68 12.05 -24.07
N LYS A 223 -5.36 13.11 -23.58
CA LYS A 223 -4.92 13.86 -22.39
C LYS A 223 -4.97 13.05 -21.08
N ARG A 224 -5.82 12.02 -21.00
CA ARG A 224 -5.87 11.08 -19.86
C ARG A 224 -4.95 9.87 -20.06
N LYS A 225 -4.50 9.64 -21.30
CA LYS A 225 -3.59 8.54 -21.68
C LYS A 225 -2.22 8.64 -21.01
N ILE A 226 -1.73 9.86 -20.74
CA ILE A 226 -0.48 10.10 -19.99
C ILE A 226 -0.53 9.51 -18.57
N GLY A 227 -1.66 9.62 -17.86
CA GLY A 227 -1.76 9.08 -16.50
C GLY A 227 -1.62 7.56 -16.47
N TYR A 228 -2.25 6.88 -17.43
CA TYR A 228 -2.12 5.43 -17.58
C TYR A 228 -0.70 5.02 -18.00
N ALA A 229 -0.03 5.81 -18.86
CA ALA A 229 1.34 5.54 -19.26
C ALA A 229 2.31 5.61 -18.07
N ILE A 230 2.14 6.57 -17.15
CA ILE A 230 2.96 6.67 -15.93
C ILE A 230 2.76 5.45 -15.03
N VAL A 231 1.50 5.06 -14.76
CA VAL A 231 1.18 3.87 -13.95
C VAL A 231 1.80 2.62 -14.56
N PHE A 232 1.69 2.47 -15.87
CA PHE A 232 2.25 1.34 -16.60
C PHE A 232 3.79 1.30 -16.53
N ALA A 233 4.44 2.45 -16.74
CA ALA A 233 5.89 2.56 -16.63
C ALA A 233 6.39 2.21 -15.22
N THR A 234 5.70 2.69 -14.17
CA THR A 234 6.04 2.33 -12.79
C THR A 234 5.83 0.85 -12.49
N GLY A 235 4.81 0.22 -13.10
CA GLY A 235 4.57 -1.22 -12.96
C GLY A 235 5.68 -2.07 -13.59
N ILE A 236 6.14 -1.70 -14.78
CA ILE A 236 7.30 -2.34 -15.42
C ILE A 236 8.55 -2.18 -14.57
N LEU A 237 8.78 -0.99 -14.01
CA LEU A 237 9.92 -0.74 -13.13
C LEU A 237 9.89 -1.68 -11.91
N GLY A 238 8.72 -1.87 -11.29
CA GLY A 238 8.53 -2.83 -10.21
C GLY A 238 8.95 -4.25 -10.60
N ILE A 239 8.47 -4.74 -11.74
CA ILE A 239 8.83 -6.09 -12.24
C ILE A 239 10.35 -6.20 -12.45
N VAL A 240 10.99 -5.19 -13.06
CA VAL A 240 12.44 -5.20 -13.29
C VAL A 240 13.21 -5.30 -11.98
N VAL A 241 12.81 -4.54 -10.96
CA VAL A 241 13.45 -4.59 -9.64
C VAL A 241 13.24 -5.95 -8.96
N SER A 242 12.05 -6.55 -9.08
CA SER A 242 11.79 -7.89 -8.53
C SER A 242 12.61 -8.98 -9.24
N ILE A 243 12.83 -8.86 -10.55
CA ILE A 243 13.73 -9.77 -11.31
C ILE A 243 15.17 -9.64 -10.82
N VAL A 244 15.68 -8.41 -10.71
CA VAL A 244 17.03 -8.12 -10.19
C VAL A 244 17.15 -8.65 -8.76
N GLY A 245 16.13 -8.45 -7.94
CA GLY A 245 16.07 -8.97 -6.59
C GLY A 245 16.12 -10.50 -6.53
N CYS A 246 15.45 -11.21 -7.45
CA CYS A 246 15.54 -12.66 -7.53
C CYS A 246 16.94 -13.12 -7.97
N TYR A 247 17.57 -12.41 -8.91
CA TYR A 247 18.93 -12.69 -9.35
C TYR A 247 19.93 -12.62 -8.18
N TRP A 248 19.88 -11.53 -7.40
CA TRP A 248 20.78 -11.38 -6.24
C TRP A 248 20.49 -12.37 -5.12
N ARG A 249 19.22 -12.72 -4.87
CA ARG A 249 18.86 -13.80 -3.93
C ARG A 249 19.44 -15.14 -4.37
N ARG A 250 19.46 -15.42 -5.67
CA ARG A 250 20.07 -16.63 -6.22
C ARG A 250 21.59 -16.62 -6.03
N GLN A 251 22.25 -15.49 -6.26
CA GLN A 251 23.69 -15.36 -6.03
C GLN A 251 24.04 -15.49 -4.54
N ALA A 252 23.17 -15.02 -3.64
CA ALA A 252 23.34 -15.15 -2.20
C ALA A 252 23.34 -16.61 -1.69
N LEU A 253 22.80 -17.57 -2.47
CA LEU A 253 22.91 -19.01 -2.16
C LEU A 253 24.36 -19.51 -2.28
N SER A 254 25.20 -18.87 -3.08
CA SER A 254 26.62 -19.20 -3.20
C SER A 254 27.45 -18.79 -1.97
N GLY A 255 26.82 -18.24 -0.93
CA GLY A 255 27.45 -17.97 0.38
C GLY A 255 28.31 -16.70 0.44
N LYS A 256 28.38 -15.91 -0.65
CA LYS A 256 29.12 -14.65 -0.66
C LYS A 256 28.38 -13.59 0.16
N ALA A 257 29.06 -13.03 1.16
CA ALA A 257 28.50 -11.98 2.01
C ALA A 257 28.08 -10.72 1.23
N SER A 258 28.80 -10.39 0.14
CA SER A 258 28.46 -9.28 -0.77
C SER A 258 27.06 -9.44 -1.36
N ASP A 259 26.76 -10.64 -1.86
CA ASP A 259 25.54 -10.92 -2.62
C ASP A 259 24.32 -10.88 -1.70
N ARG A 260 24.53 -11.23 -0.42
CA ARG A 260 23.53 -11.13 0.65
C ARG A 260 23.14 -9.67 0.95
N LYS A 261 24.11 -8.75 1.01
CA LYS A 261 23.83 -7.31 1.22
C LYS A 261 23.03 -6.73 0.05
N VAL A 262 23.46 -7.00 -1.18
CA VAL A 262 22.77 -6.51 -2.38
C VAL A 262 21.36 -7.08 -2.48
N SER A 263 21.16 -8.34 -2.07
CA SER A 263 19.83 -8.94 -2.00
C SER A 263 18.88 -8.17 -1.08
N ILE A 264 19.34 -7.72 0.10
CA ILE A 264 18.50 -6.92 1.02
C ILE A 264 18.24 -5.52 0.47
N LEU A 265 19.24 -4.90 -0.16
CA LEU A 265 19.03 -3.61 -0.84
C LEU A 265 17.91 -3.72 -1.89
N CYS A 266 17.85 -4.83 -2.62
CA CYS A 266 16.76 -5.10 -3.57
C CYS A 266 15.40 -5.20 -2.88
N VAL A 267 15.30 -5.82 -1.70
CA VAL A 267 14.05 -5.88 -0.91
C VAL A 267 13.58 -4.47 -0.53
N VAL A 268 14.49 -3.62 -0.07
CA VAL A 268 14.21 -2.22 0.28
C VAL A 268 13.70 -1.47 -0.96
N LEU A 269 14.39 -1.59 -2.09
CA LEU A 269 13.98 -0.96 -3.35
C LEU A 269 12.60 -1.45 -3.83
N GLU A 270 12.36 -2.75 -3.78
CA GLU A 270 11.09 -3.38 -4.14
C GLU A 270 9.95 -2.80 -3.29
N GLY A 271 10.15 -2.68 -1.97
CA GLY A 271 9.17 -2.09 -1.06
C GLY A 271 8.91 -0.59 -1.32
N ILE A 272 9.95 0.20 -1.61
CA ILE A 272 9.76 1.63 -1.97
C ILE A 272 8.99 1.78 -3.28
N ILE A 273 9.25 0.94 -4.29
CA ILE A 273 8.50 0.97 -5.55
C ILE A 273 7.06 0.53 -5.33
N ALA A 274 6.80 -0.47 -4.49
CA ALA A 274 5.44 -0.87 -4.12
C ALA A 274 4.69 0.28 -3.43
N ILE A 275 5.34 1.00 -2.51
CA ILE A 275 4.79 2.21 -1.87
C ILE A 275 4.49 3.29 -2.92
N LEU A 276 5.44 3.57 -3.82
CA LEU A 276 5.25 4.53 -4.92
C LEU A 276 4.02 4.20 -5.76
N LEU A 277 3.92 2.95 -6.22
CA LEU A 277 2.77 2.43 -6.98
C LEU A 277 1.47 2.60 -6.20
N GLY A 278 1.49 2.29 -4.90
CA GLY A 278 0.33 2.42 -4.04
C GLY A 278 -0.13 3.87 -3.94
N CYS A 279 0.81 4.83 -3.92
CA CYS A 279 0.54 6.25 -3.80
C CYS A 279 0.06 6.94 -5.08
N VAL A 280 0.20 6.31 -6.26
CA VAL A 280 -0.14 6.93 -7.56
C VAL A 280 -1.55 7.55 -7.63
N PRO A 281 -2.64 6.89 -7.16
CA PRO A 281 -3.98 7.48 -7.22
C PRO A 281 -4.10 8.78 -6.41
N ALA A 282 -3.45 8.83 -5.24
CA ALA A 282 -3.45 10.00 -4.37
C ALA A 282 -2.65 11.16 -5.01
N TYR A 283 -1.52 10.86 -5.65
CA TYR A 283 -0.74 11.86 -6.37
C TYR A 283 -1.46 12.39 -7.60
N TYR A 284 -2.14 11.53 -8.34
CA TYR A 284 -2.97 11.97 -9.46
C TYR A 284 -4.07 12.93 -9.00
N TYR A 285 -4.69 12.66 -7.85
CA TYR A 285 -5.66 13.56 -7.23
C TYR A 285 -5.05 14.91 -6.84
N ILE A 286 -3.92 14.91 -6.11
CA ILE A 286 -3.21 16.14 -5.70
C ILE A 286 -2.83 16.97 -6.93
N TYR A 287 -2.22 16.35 -7.93
CA TYR A 287 -1.79 17.01 -9.16
C TYR A 287 -2.97 17.71 -9.84
N ARG A 288 -4.09 17.01 -9.99
CA ARG A 288 -5.28 17.55 -10.65
C ARG A 288 -5.98 18.65 -9.87
N ASN A 289 -6.11 18.50 -8.55
CA ASN A 289 -6.98 19.37 -7.75
C ASN A 289 -6.26 20.51 -7.06
N ILE A 290 -4.97 20.37 -6.74
CA ILE A 290 -4.19 21.41 -6.07
C ILE A 290 -3.39 22.18 -7.10
N ILE A 291 -2.56 21.50 -7.89
CA ILE A 291 -1.60 22.17 -8.78
C ILE A 291 -2.32 22.81 -9.98
N ILE A 292 -3.15 22.07 -10.71
CA ILE A 292 -3.83 22.61 -11.89
C ILE A 292 -4.85 23.71 -11.51
N LYS A 293 -5.58 23.56 -10.39
CA LYS A 293 -6.53 24.60 -9.95
C LYS A 293 -5.82 25.84 -9.41
N ALA A 294 -4.73 25.69 -8.66
CA ALA A 294 -3.93 26.82 -8.20
C ALA A 294 -3.32 27.60 -9.38
N ASN A 295 -2.83 26.90 -10.41
CA ASN A 295 -2.24 27.55 -11.58
C ASN A 295 -3.29 28.32 -12.39
N LYS A 296 -4.51 27.78 -12.52
CA LYS A 296 -5.66 28.48 -13.11
C LYS A 296 -6.08 29.72 -12.31
N PHE A 297 -6.02 29.66 -10.98
CA PHE A 297 -6.35 30.81 -10.12
C PHE A 297 -5.27 31.90 -10.22
N SER A 298 -4.00 31.53 -10.32
CA SER A 298 -2.91 32.50 -10.53
C SER A 298 -3.00 33.20 -11.90
N ASN A 299 -3.31 32.45 -12.96
CA ASN A 299 -3.49 33.02 -14.31
C ASN A 299 -4.75 33.89 -14.42
N ALA A 300 -5.79 33.62 -13.62
CA ALA A 300 -6.97 34.47 -13.51
C ALA A 300 -6.70 35.75 -12.69
N ALA A 301 -5.89 35.66 -11.63
CA ALA A 301 -5.47 36.81 -10.82
C ALA A 301 -4.53 37.76 -11.60
N SER A 302 -3.68 37.24 -12.48
CA SER A 302 -2.84 38.06 -13.38
C SER A 302 -3.63 38.77 -14.49
N GLY A 303 -4.88 38.39 -14.77
CA GLY A 303 -5.76 39.04 -15.75
C GLY A 303 -6.55 40.24 -15.22
N ILE A 304 -6.59 40.44 -13.89
CA ILE A 304 -7.41 41.49 -13.25
C ILE A 304 -6.67 42.82 -13.10
N THR A 305 -5.36 42.89 -13.39
CA THR A 305 -4.56 44.13 -13.26
C THR A 305 -4.50 44.97 -14.54
N ALA A 306 -5.18 44.58 -15.62
CA ALA A 306 -5.13 45.27 -16.92
C ALA A 306 -6.43 46.01 -17.32
N THR A 307 -7.15 46.63 -16.37
CA THR A 307 -8.26 47.56 -16.67
C THR A 307 -8.22 48.82 -15.80
N LYS A 308 -7.17 49.64 -15.98
CA LYS A 308 -7.20 51.06 -15.61
C LYS A 308 -6.58 51.92 -16.72
N SER A 309 -7.41 52.33 -17.67
CA SER A 309 -7.23 53.55 -18.48
C SER A 309 -8.53 53.75 -19.28
N THR A 310 -9.21 54.89 -19.39
CA THR A 310 -9.24 56.21 -18.75
C THR A 310 -10.62 56.78 -19.14
N ARG A 311 -11.36 57.35 -18.20
CA ARG A 311 -12.61 58.09 -18.47
C ARG A 311 -12.32 59.33 -19.32
N LYS A 312 -13.20 59.63 -20.30
CA LYS A 312 -13.62 61.01 -20.62
C LYS A 312 -15.11 61.04 -20.96
N PRO A 313 -15.90 61.97 -20.39
CA PRO A 313 -17.26 62.27 -20.84
C PRO A 313 -17.24 63.48 -21.79
N THR A 314 -18.00 63.46 -22.88
CA THR A 314 -18.40 64.69 -23.57
C THR A 314 -19.74 64.46 -24.28
N SER A 315 -20.71 65.29 -23.94
CA SER A 315 -22.02 65.38 -24.58
C SER A 315 -21.91 66.00 -25.96
N THR A 316 -22.70 65.53 -26.92
CA THR A 316 -23.21 66.40 -27.99
C THR A 316 -24.53 65.84 -28.50
N ALA A 317 -25.57 66.65 -28.38
CA ALA A 317 -26.88 66.44 -28.98
C ALA A 317 -26.84 66.73 -30.49
N ARG A 318 -27.62 66.00 -31.31
CA ARG A 318 -28.56 66.55 -32.31
C ARG A 318 -29.17 65.48 -33.24
N HIS A 319 -30.49 65.46 -33.22
CA HIS A 319 -31.44 65.51 -34.34
C HIS A 319 -31.41 64.48 -35.49
N SER A 320 -32.57 63.80 -35.58
CA SER A 320 -33.39 63.49 -36.77
C SER A 320 -32.78 62.70 -37.93
N HIS A 321 -33.37 61.55 -38.25
CA HIS A 321 -34.34 61.48 -39.35
C HIS A 321 -35.18 60.20 -39.31
N MET A 322 -36.43 60.42 -39.66
CA MET A 322 -37.57 59.52 -39.71
C MET A 322 -37.61 58.79 -41.07
N SER A 323 -37.87 57.48 -41.06
CA SER A 323 -38.61 56.82 -42.16
C SER A 323 -39.48 55.70 -41.63
N ARG A 324 -40.77 56.02 -41.53
CA ARG A 324 -41.95 55.15 -41.59
C ARG A 324 -41.71 53.79 -42.25
N ARG A 325 -42.16 52.73 -41.57
CA ARG A 325 -43.08 51.77 -42.19
C ARG A 325 -44.16 51.36 -41.19
N TYR A 326 -45.39 51.70 -41.56
CA TYR A 326 -46.65 51.31 -40.93
C TYR A 326 -46.95 49.85 -41.28
N THR A 327 -47.38 49.10 -40.28
CA THR A 327 -48.62 48.28 -40.28
C THR A 327 -48.96 48.06 -38.81
N THR A 328 -49.88 48.85 -38.22
CA THR A 328 -51.32 48.56 -38.04
C THR A 328 -51.48 47.17 -37.40
N THR A 329 -51.87 47.00 -36.13
CA THR A 329 -53.10 47.46 -35.46
C THR A 329 -52.82 47.64 -33.96
N ALA A 330 -53.05 48.84 -33.42
CA ALA A 330 -54.22 49.23 -32.61
C ALA A 330 -54.27 48.50 -31.25
N ASP A 331 -53.82 49.16 -30.17
CA ASP A 331 -54.60 50.12 -29.35
C ASP A 331 -55.61 49.38 -28.46
N GLU A 332 -55.80 49.66 -27.19
CA GLU A 332 -55.35 50.69 -26.23
C GLU A 332 -56.00 50.16 -24.91
N THR A 333 -55.57 50.37 -23.67
CA THR A 333 -55.46 51.63 -22.95
C THR A 333 -55.29 51.27 -21.45
N ILE A 334 -54.33 51.91 -20.75
CA ILE A 334 -54.54 52.70 -19.49
C ILE A 334 -55.03 51.96 -18.22
N ASN A 335 -54.52 52.14 -16.99
CA ASN A 335 -53.49 53.00 -16.36
C ASN A 335 -53.27 52.50 -14.92
N SER A 336 -52.09 52.79 -14.35
CA SER A 336 -51.82 53.19 -12.93
C SER A 336 -52.21 52.19 -11.81
N THR A 337 -51.47 51.90 -10.74
CA THR A 337 -50.67 52.72 -9.81
C THR A 337 -49.88 51.76 -8.90
N GLN A 338 -48.65 52.13 -8.53
CA GLN A 338 -48.13 52.18 -7.15
C GLN A 338 -48.65 51.18 -6.09
N GLY A 339 -47.76 50.34 -5.54
CA GLY A 339 -48.08 49.54 -4.35
C GLY A 339 -46.96 48.59 -3.93
N ASP A 340 -46.29 48.98 -2.85
CA ASP A 340 -45.23 48.30 -2.12
C ASP A 340 -45.75 47.06 -1.33
N TRP A 341 -44.79 46.24 -0.85
CA TRP A 341 -44.86 45.26 0.25
C TRP A 341 -45.30 43.78 0.07
N ILE A 342 -44.38 42.93 0.57
CA ILE A 342 -44.56 41.74 1.45
C ILE A 342 -44.39 40.32 0.86
N LYS A 343 -43.52 39.60 1.58
CA LYS A 343 -43.27 38.15 1.66
C LYS A 343 -44.54 37.28 1.51
N MET A 344 -44.39 36.08 0.98
CA MET A 344 -45.39 35.03 1.20
C MET A 344 -44.74 33.70 1.57
N ASP A 345 -45.06 33.31 2.81
CA ASP A 345 -44.87 32.01 3.41
C ASP A 345 -45.75 30.94 2.77
N THR A 346 -45.37 29.69 3.02
CA THR A 346 -46.03 28.44 2.66
C THR A 346 -47.54 28.38 2.99
N PRO A 347 -48.39 27.78 2.12
CA PRO A 347 -49.81 27.60 2.41
C PRO A 347 -50.11 26.35 3.26
N PRO A 348 -51.27 26.33 3.96
CA PRO A 348 -51.54 25.42 5.07
C PRO A 348 -52.42 24.21 4.73
N VAL A 349 -52.47 23.35 5.75
CA VAL A 349 -53.25 22.12 5.96
C VAL A 349 -54.76 22.32 5.85
N SER A 350 -55.44 21.36 5.20
CA SER A 350 -56.87 21.05 5.43
C SER A 350 -57.04 19.60 5.88
N ARG A 351 -57.65 19.43 7.06
CA ARG A 351 -58.16 18.15 7.61
C ARG A 351 -59.52 17.83 6.98
N ASP A 352 -59.74 16.57 6.62
CA ASP A 352 -61.01 15.93 6.93
C ASP A 352 -60.83 14.44 7.27
N ARG A 353 -61.81 13.92 8.00
CA ARG A 353 -61.72 12.85 9.00
C ARG A 353 -62.61 11.69 8.56
N SER A 354 -62.07 10.49 8.44
CA SER A 354 -62.85 9.25 8.53
C SER A 354 -62.06 8.18 9.29
N ARG A 355 -62.81 7.39 10.05
CA ARG A 355 -62.42 6.72 11.30
C ARG A 355 -62.81 5.24 11.20
N THR A 356 -61.87 4.33 11.45
CA THR A 356 -62.04 2.93 11.94
C THR A 356 -60.62 2.44 12.33
N ARG A 357 -60.25 2.34 13.62
CA ARG A 357 -60.28 1.14 14.51
C ARG A 357 -59.66 -0.09 13.80
N GLU A 358 -58.59 -0.75 14.24
CA GLU A 358 -58.08 -1.13 15.58
C GLU A 358 -56.57 -1.55 15.52
N PRO A 359 -55.89 -1.82 16.66
CA PRO A 359 -54.44 -1.63 16.84
C PRO A 359 -53.55 -2.89 16.79
N GLU A 360 -52.24 -2.66 16.57
CA GLU A 360 -51.14 -3.57 16.91
C GLU A 360 -50.94 -3.74 18.42
N PRO A 361 -50.35 -4.85 18.88
CA PRO A 361 -49.63 -4.90 20.13
C PRO A 361 -48.10 -4.88 19.91
N SER A 362 -47.47 -3.80 20.34
CA SER A 362 -46.07 -3.80 20.81
C SER A 362 -46.02 -4.38 22.23
N MET A 363 -45.05 -5.23 22.55
CA MET A 363 -44.72 -5.53 23.94
C MET A 363 -43.21 -5.48 24.20
N SER A 364 -42.91 -4.76 25.27
CA SER A 364 -41.65 -4.33 25.85
C SER A 364 -40.79 -5.47 26.40
N ILE A 365 -39.47 -5.23 26.35
CA ILE A 365 -38.45 -5.96 27.09
C ILE A 365 -38.47 -5.47 28.54
N GLU A 366 -38.74 -6.36 29.49
CA GLU A 366 -38.62 -6.12 30.92
C GLU A 366 -37.56 -7.04 31.51
N THR A 367 -36.69 -6.47 32.33
CA THR A 367 -35.54 -7.13 32.96
C THR A 367 -35.92 -7.50 34.39
N ALA A 368 -35.74 -8.77 34.79
CA ALA A 368 -35.75 -9.16 36.21
C ALA A 368 -34.77 -10.31 36.49
N ARG A 369 -34.10 -10.18 37.63
CA ARG A 369 -33.05 -11.06 38.19
C ARG A 369 -33.64 -12.29 38.90
N SER A 370 -32.76 -13.30 39.05
CA SER A 370 -32.43 -14.00 40.32
C SER A 370 -32.88 -15.46 40.51
N SER A 371 -31.84 -16.31 40.57
CA SER A 371 -31.51 -17.33 41.60
C SER A 371 -32.24 -18.68 41.67
N THR A 372 -31.38 -19.70 41.93
CA THR A 372 -31.57 -20.98 42.66
C THR A 372 -32.35 -22.07 41.90
N ASP A 373 -32.05 -23.37 41.95
CA ASP A 373 -31.05 -24.22 42.63
C ASP A 373 -31.17 -25.64 42.02
N ARG A 374 -30.12 -26.47 42.21
CA ARG A 374 -30.10 -27.95 42.30
C ARG A 374 -30.41 -28.90 41.12
N ASP A 375 -29.35 -29.62 40.74
CA ASP A 375 -29.18 -31.08 40.56
C ASP A 375 -30.42 -32.00 40.59
N HIS A 376 -30.54 -32.92 39.62
CA HIS A 376 -30.74 -34.36 39.85
C HIS A 376 -30.59 -35.25 38.60
N ILE A 377 -29.78 -36.28 38.83
CA ILE A 377 -29.39 -37.53 38.16
C ILE A 377 -30.54 -38.44 37.63
N ILE A 378 -30.30 -39.07 36.45
CA ILE A 378 -30.72 -40.40 35.89
C ILE A 378 -32.23 -40.73 35.71
N HIS A 379 -32.63 -41.17 34.50
CA HIS A 379 -33.24 -42.50 34.27
C HIS A 379 -33.33 -42.91 32.78
N ILE A 380 -33.05 -44.19 32.57
CA ILE A 380 -33.01 -44.99 31.34
C ILE A 380 -34.42 -45.46 30.96
N GLY A 381 -34.73 -45.57 29.67
CA GLY A 381 -35.92 -46.25 29.15
C GLY A 381 -35.75 -46.80 27.72
N TYR A 382 -35.65 -48.13 27.62
CA TYR A 382 -35.85 -48.98 26.42
C TYR A 382 -37.23 -48.73 25.78
N ASP A 383 -37.52 -48.98 24.49
CA ASP A 383 -37.59 -50.26 23.76
C ASP A 383 -37.98 -49.87 22.29
N GLY A 384 -37.43 -50.38 21.19
CA GLY A 384 -37.56 -51.75 20.72
C GLY A 384 -38.38 -51.83 19.42
N ARG A 385 -37.72 -52.01 18.26
CA ARG A 385 -38.27 -52.85 17.17
C ARG A 385 -37.21 -53.28 16.15
N SER A 386 -36.82 -54.54 16.33
CA SER A 386 -36.22 -55.45 15.37
C SER A 386 -37.24 -55.86 14.30
N ASN A 387 -36.84 -55.92 13.02
CA ASN A 387 -36.69 -57.20 12.30
C ASN A 387 -36.49 -57.04 10.77
N ARG A 388 -35.52 -57.82 10.30
CA ARG A 388 -35.49 -58.68 9.08
C ARG A 388 -35.40 -58.01 7.71
N ALA A 389 -34.65 -58.57 6.76
CA ALA A 389 -33.74 -59.72 6.74
C ALA A 389 -32.82 -59.56 5.53
#